data_AF-A0A0G1NZK6-F1
#
_entry.id   AF-A0A0G1NZK6-F1
#
_cell.length_a   1.000
_cell.length_b   1.000
_cell.length_c   1.000
_cell.angle_alpha   90.00
_cell.angle_beta   90.00
_cell.angle_gamma   90.00
#
_symmetry.space_group_name_H-M   'P 1'
#
loop_
_entity.id
_entity.type
_entity.pdbx_description
1 polymer ?
#
loop_
_entity_poly.entity_id
_entity_poly.type
_entity_poly.pdbx_seq_one_letter_code
_entity_poly.pdbx_strand_id
1 'polypeptide(L)'
;MNLWLVFLTGLTSGGVTCAAMQGGLLASTIANEKRAEGKKIPQDAAPGSFDLGDWGPVATFLSTKLIVHLILGALLGALGSVLTLSLSAQLFFQGLAALFMLASALNLLEVHPIFRYLAFTPPRFARKLIKNTTVANRLFAPGILGILTVFIPCGVTQAMEVVAISSGSAIQGALIMGTFVAGTAPAFAIIGIATAKLSEVWRTYFLRVAAALLIIMALYSFNGILQVRDSQFSLQRLGPKIVRLLPPYDRNSTSAKAITPEIINGIQPVTITIESDGYSPNRFAVKAGTPVELTLKAGSVYSCATSFTFRAFNIQTQLRPNTSQKFTFTPTRKGIYTFSCSMGMYSGTMEVI
;
A
#
# COMPACT_ATOMS: atom_id res chain seq x y z
N MET A 1 8.68 -14.71 13.86
CA MET A 1 7.90 -13.66 13.19
C MET A 1 6.91 -13.08 14.20
N ASN A 2 6.84 -11.77 14.40
CA ASN A 2 5.95 -11.19 15.41
C ASN A 2 4.58 -10.82 14.80
N LEU A 3 3.63 -11.78 14.84
CA LEU A 3 2.28 -11.61 14.27
C LEU A 3 1.49 -10.47 14.92
N TRP A 4 1.83 -10.09 16.15
CA TRP A 4 1.23 -8.94 16.82
C TRP A 4 1.49 -7.63 16.06
N LEU A 5 2.70 -7.44 15.55
CA LEU A 5 3.04 -6.26 14.77
C LEU A 5 2.36 -6.29 13.39
N VAL A 6 2.22 -7.47 12.78
CA VAL A 6 1.44 -7.64 11.56
C VAL A 6 -0.02 -7.25 11.78
N PHE A 7 -0.63 -7.70 12.88
CA PHE A 7 -1.98 -7.29 13.28
C PHE A 7 -2.08 -5.77 13.49
N LEU A 8 -1.14 -5.15 14.23
CA LEU A 8 -1.13 -3.70 14.44
C LEU A 8 -0.96 -2.91 13.14
N THR A 9 -0.11 -3.38 12.21
CA THR A 9 0.03 -2.77 10.89
C THR A 9 -1.26 -2.88 10.07
N GLY A 10 -1.97 -4.01 10.19
CA GLY A 10 -3.31 -4.20 9.63
C GLY A 10 -4.35 -3.28 10.26
N LEU A 11 -4.30 -3.04 11.58
CA LEU A 11 -5.23 -2.17 12.27
C LEU A 11 -5.03 -0.68 11.95
N THR A 12 -3.78 -0.26 11.82
CA THR A 12 -3.41 1.14 11.63
C THR A 12 -3.27 1.50 10.15
N SER A 13 -2.08 1.27 9.59
CA SER A 13 -1.73 1.68 8.22
C SER A 13 -2.57 0.94 7.17
N GLY A 14 -2.74 -0.38 7.35
CA GLY A 14 -3.59 -1.21 6.48
C GLY A 14 -5.05 -0.81 6.60
N GLY A 15 -5.57 -0.69 7.83
CA GLY A 15 -6.95 -0.34 8.10
C GLY A 15 -7.34 0.95 7.40
N VAL A 16 -6.55 2.01 7.55
CA VAL A 16 -6.82 3.32 6.94
C VAL A 16 -6.68 3.30 5.41
N THR A 17 -5.56 2.80 4.88
CA THR A 17 -5.29 2.85 3.44
C THR A 17 -6.17 1.91 2.63
N CYS A 18 -6.40 0.69 3.13
CA CYS A 18 -7.23 -0.29 2.47
C CYS A 18 -8.72 0.06 2.62
N ALA A 19 -9.13 0.66 3.74
CA ALA A 19 -10.48 1.22 3.89
C ALA A 19 -10.76 2.35 2.90
N ALA A 20 -9.80 3.25 2.66
CA ALA A 20 -9.97 4.33 1.69
C ALA A 20 -10.28 3.78 0.29
N MET A 21 -9.65 2.66 -0.10
CA MET A 21 -9.88 2.00 -1.38
C MET A 21 -11.11 1.08 -1.39
N GLN A 22 -11.03 0.00 -0.62
CA GLN A 22 -11.97 -1.12 -0.66
C GLN A 22 -13.23 -0.78 0.16
N GLY A 23 -13.13 0.11 1.15
CA GLY A 23 -14.26 0.54 1.98
C GLY A 23 -15.26 1.39 1.20
N GLY A 24 -14.80 2.24 0.27
CA GLY A 24 -15.68 2.98 -0.64
C GLY A 24 -16.46 2.07 -1.59
N LEU A 25 -15.81 1.03 -2.11
CA LEU A 25 -16.47 0.00 -2.93
C LEU A 25 -17.47 -0.81 -2.12
N LEU A 26 -17.10 -1.24 -0.90
CA LEU A 26 -18.00 -1.95 0.01
C LEU A 26 -19.23 -1.09 0.33
N ALA A 27 -19.00 0.18 0.67
CA ALA A 27 -20.07 1.14 0.94
C ALA A 27 -21.03 1.29 -0.26
N SER A 28 -20.49 1.41 -1.48
CA SER A 28 -21.29 1.51 -2.70
C SER A 28 -22.11 0.23 -2.97
N THR A 29 -21.53 -0.95 -2.75
CA THR A 29 -22.25 -2.22 -2.93
C THR A 29 -23.41 -2.37 -1.94
N ILE A 30 -23.19 -2.10 -0.66
CA ILE A 30 -24.23 -2.15 0.39
C ILE A 30 -25.35 -1.13 0.07
N ALA A 31 -24.98 0.08 -0.37
CA ALA A 31 -25.95 1.11 -0.73
C ALA A 31 -26.81 0.73 -1.95
N ASN A 32 -26.21 0.08 -2.96
CA ASN A 32 -26.92 -0.39 -4.15
C ASN A 32 -27.86 -1.57 -3.85
N GLU A 33 -27.48 -2.45 -2.92
CA GLU A 33 -28.35 -3.54 -2.46
C GLU A 33 -29.58 -3.02 -1.72
N LYS A 34 -29.42 -2.09 -0.76
CA LYS A 34 -30.56 -1.46 -0.08
C LYS A 34 -31.52 -0.76 -1.06
N ARG A 35 -31.00 -0.11 -2.11
CA ARG A 35 -31.82 0.48 -3.18
C ARG A 35 -32.58 -0.57 -4.00
N ALA A 36 -31.95 -1.70 -4.32
CA ALA A 36 -32.58 -2.79 -5.07
C ALA A 36 -33.71 -3.49 -4.30
N GLU A 37 -33.67 -3.45 -2.97
CA GLU A 37 -34.70 -4.03 -2.10
C GLU A 37 -35.97 -3.17 -1.93
N GLY A 38 -36.00 -1.94 -2.46
CA GLY A 38 -37.14 -1.04 -2.31
C GLY A 38 -37.40 -0.56 -0.88
N LYS A 39 -36.60 -0.97 0.12
CA LYS A 39 -36.62 -0.41 1.47
C LYS A 39 -36.01 0.99 1.43
N LYS A 40 -36.85 2.02 1.57
CA LYS A 40 -36.37 3.38 1.88
C LYS A 40 -35.53 3.31 3.15
N ILE A 41 -34.30 3.82 3.09
CA ILE A 41 -33.46 4.00 4.29
C ILE A 41 -34.28 4.90 5.22
N PRO A 42 -34.59 4.48 6.47
CA PRO A 42 -35.46 5.27 7.33
C PRO A 42 -34.82 6.65 7.52
N GLN A 43 -35.54 7.70 7.14
CA GLN A 43 -35.09 9.08 7.29
C GLN A 43 -34.95 9.48 8.77
N ASP A 44 -35.60 8.72 9.68
CA ASP A 44 -35.71 9.02 11.11
C ASP A 44 -35.48 7.78 12.01
N ALA A 45 -34.51 6.91 11.69
CA ALA A 45 -34.19 5.79 12.58
C ALA A 45 -33.42 6.26 13.82
N ALA A 46 -34.09 6.26 14.97
CA ALA A 46 -33.44 6.33 16.27
C ALA A 46 -32.28 5.32 16.38
N PRO A 47 -31.18 5.64 17.10
CA PRO A 47 -30.01 4.78 17.23
C PRO A 47 -30.31 3.62 18.21
N GLY A 48 -31.17 2.67 17.81
CA GLY A 48 -31.78 1.73 18.76
C GLY A 48 -31.55 0.25 18.52
N SER A 49 -31.66 -0.27 17.29
CA SER A 49 -31.56 -1.72 17.07
C SER A 49 -30.42 -2.10 16.14
N PHE A 50 -29.53 -2.94 16.67
CA PHE A 50 -28.55 -3.71 15.91
C PHE A 50 -29.29 -4.89 15.28
N ASP A 51 -29.83 -4.70 14.08
CA ASP A 51 -30.48 -5.80 13.38
C ASP A 51 -29.43 -6.69 12.71
N LEU A 52 -29.52 -8.00 12.91
CA LEU A 52 -28.54 -8.99 12.41
C LEU A 52 -28.43 -8.98 10.87
N GLY A 53 -29.46 -8.44 10.20
CA GLY A 53 -29.52 -8.26 8.75
C GLY A 53 -28.59 -7.20 8.17
N ASP A 54 -28.20 -6.17 8.94
CA ASP A 54 -27.30 -5.11 8.45
C ASP A 54 -25.81 -5.56 8.47
N TRP A 55 -25.47 -6.59 9.25
CA TRP A 55 -24.11 -7.14 9.32
C TRP A 55 -23.81 -8.21 8.27
N GLY A 56 -24.84 -8.81 7.67
CA GLY A 56 -24.69 -9.88 6.67
C GLY A 56 -23.73 -9.54 5.52
N PRO A 57 -23.90 -8.39 4.83
CA PRO A 57 -23.01 -7.95 3.76
C PRO A 57 -21.55 -7.76 4.21
N VAL A 58 -21.36 -7.17 5.39
CA VAL A 58 -20.05 -6.86 5.97
C VAL A 58 -19.32 -8.14 6.38
N ALA A 59 -20.02 -9.06 7.05
CA ALA A 59 -19.48 -10.35 7.47
C ALA A 59 -19.12 -11.22 6.24
N THR A 60 -19.95 -11.18 5.20
CA THR A 60 -19.67 -11.91 3.95
C THR A 60 -18.44 -11.35 3.25
N PHE A 61 -18.33 -10.02 3.13
CA PHE A 61 -17.13 -9.37 2.59
C PHE A 61 -15.86 -9.71 3.38
N LEU A 62 -15.91 -9.62 4.72
CA LEU A 62 -14.75 -9.88 5.58
C LEU A 62 -14.32 -11.34 5.57
N SER A 63 -15.28 -12.27 5.56
CA SER A 63 -14.99 -13.70 5.51
C SER A 63 -14.38 -14.11 4.17
N THR A 64 -14.95 -13.68 3.04
CA THR A 64 -14.35 -13.99 1.73
C THR A 64 -13.00 -13.32 1.56
N LYS A 65 -12.83 -12.06 2.00
CA LYS A 65 -11.53 -11.39 2.02
C LYS A 65 -10.49 -12.17 2.82
N LEU A 66 -10.84 -12.63 4.02
CA LEU A 66 -9.93 -13.41 4.87
C LEU A 66 -9.53 -14.73 4.21
N ILE A 67 -10.50 -15.50 3.70
CA ILE A 67 -10.23 -16.80 3.07
C ILE A 67 -9.31 -16.64 1.86
N VAL A 68 -9.61 -15.69 0.97
CA VAL A 68 -8.81 -15.51 -0.24
C VAL A 68 -7.40 -15.01 0.09
N HIS A 69 -7.22 -14.14 1.09
CA HIS A 69 -5.89 -13.68 1.50
C HIS A 69 -5.09 -14.76 2.24
N LEU A 70 -5.74 -15.67 2.99
CA LEU A 70 -5.07 -16.84 3.57
C LEU A 70 -4.51 -17.74 2.46
N ILE A 71 -5.32 -18.01 1.42
CA ILE A 71 -4.90 -18.81 0.27
C ILE A 71 -3.77 -18.11 -0.48
N LEU A 72 -3.91 -16.81 -0.76
CA LEU A 72 -2.87 -16.02 -1.41
C LEU A 72 -1.56 -16.04 -0.61
N GLY A 73 -1.64 -15.80 0.71
CA GLY A 73 -0.48 -15.84 1.60
C GLY A 73 0.19 -17.21 1.60
N ALA A 74 -0.58 -18.30 1.60
CA ALA A 74 -0.04 -19.65 1.51
C ALA A 74 0.72 -19.89 0.19
N LEU A 75 0.12 -19.47 -0.93
CA LEU A 75 0.73 -19.58 -2.26
C LEU A 75 2.01 -18.75 -2.34
N LEU A 76 1.96 -17.49 -1.93
CA LEU A 76 3.10 -16.58 -1.94
C LEU A 76 4.24 -17.05 -1.02
N GLY A 77 3.91 -17.54 0.17
CA GLY A 77 4.88 -18.10 1.11
C GLY A 77 5.54 -19.39 0.58
N ALA A 78 4.77 -20.26 -0.07
CA ALA A 78 5.31 -21.45 -0.74
C ALA A 78 6.26 -21.05 -1.88
N LEU A 79 5.83 -20.12 -2.74
CA LEU A 79 6.59 -19.62 -3.89
C LEU A 79 7.88 -18.91 -3.47
N GLY A 80 7.90 -18.24 -2.32
CA GLY A 80 9.09 -17.55 -1.82
C GLY A 80 10.27 -18.45 -1.49
N SER A 81 10.06 -19.77 -1.36
CA SER A 81 11.15 -20.75 -1.26
C SER A 81 11.87 -20.99 -2.60
N VAL A 82 11.25 -20.61 -3.73
CA VAL A 82 11.73 -20.90 -5.10
C VAL A 82 11.95 -19.63 -5.93
N LEU A 83 11.25 -18.53 -5.62
CA LEU A 83 11.22 -17.31 -6.44
C LEU A 83 11.75 -16.09 -5.68
N THR A 84 12.88 -15.55 -6.13
CA THR A 84 13.23 -14.14 -5.92
C THR A 84 12.64 -13.32 -7.06
N LEU A 85 11.51 -12.65 -6.83
CA LEU A 85 10.89 -11.77 -7.84
C LEU A 85 11.89 -10.71 -8.30
N SER A 86 12.03 -10.55 -9.63
CA SER A 86 12.89 -9.50 -10.18
C SER A 86 12.28 -8.12 -9.96
N LEU A 87 13.12 -7.11 -9.73
CA LEU A 87 12.69 -5.72 -9.56
C LEU A 87 11.83 -5.23 -10.75
N SER A 88 12.14 -5.67 -11.96
CA SER A 88 11.39 -5.31 -13.17
C SER A 88 9.95 -5.84 -13.12
N ALA A 89 9.74 -7.07 -12.66
CA ALA A 89 8.40 -7.65 -12.52
C ALA A 89 7.62 -6.91 -11.43
N GLN A 90 8.25 -6.63 -10.29
CA GLN A 90 7.64 -5.87 -9.21
C GLN A 90 7.18 -4.48 -9.67
N LEU A 91 8.03 -3.74 -10.38
CA LEU A 91 7.70 -2.41 -10.91
C LEU A 91 6.59 -2.45 -11.96
N PHE A 92 6.52 -3.52 -12.78
CA PHE A 92 5.45 -3.70 -13.75
C PHE A 92 4.09 -3.89 -13.05
N PHE A 93 4.00 -4.82 -12.09
CA PHE A 93 2.77 -5.05 -11.34
C PHE A 93 2.36 -3.84 -10.49
N GLN A 94 3.34 -3.13 -9.91
CA GLN A 94 3.07 -1.89 -9.17
C GLN A 94 2.53 -0.78 -10.08
N GLY A 95 3.05 -0.65 -11.30
CA GLY A 95 2.52 0.27 -12.30
C GLY A 95 1.09 -0.05 -12.73
N LEU A 96 0.82 -1.34 -12.97
CA LEU A 96 -0.54 -1.81 -13.28
C LEU A 96 -1.52 -1.50 -12.13
N ALA A 97 -1.11 -1.74 -10.88
CA ALA A 97 -1.91 -1.43 -9.71
C ALA A 97 -2.17 0.08 -9.56
N ALA A 98 -1.15 0.93 -9.78
CA ALA A 98 -1.30 2.39 -9.72
C ALA A 98 -2.28 2.92 -10.77
N LEU A 99 -2.23 2.37 -12.00
CA LEU A 99 -3.18 2.71 -13.06
C LEU A 99 -4.61 2.29 -12.69
N PHE A 100 -4.77 1.08 -12.14
CA PHE A 100 -6.07 0.57 -11.69
C PHE A 100 -6.65 1.41 -10.54
N MET A 101 -5.82 1.83 -9.57
CA MET A 101 -6.21 2.73 -8.49
C MET A 101 -6.71 4.08 -9.02
N LEU A 102 -5.97 4.67 -9.96
CA LEU A 102 -6.35 5.94 -10.59
C LEU A 102 -7.69 5.80 -11.34
N ALA A 103 -7.84 4.74 -12.14
CA ALA A 103 -9.05 4.50 -12.90
C ALA A 103 -10.26 4.20 -11.98
N SER A 104 -10.05 3.53 -10.85
CA SER A 104 -11.08 3.32 -9.81
C SER A 104 -11.49 4.64 -9.13
N ALA A 105 -10.54 5.54 -8.88
CA ALA A 105 -10.83 6.86 -8.31
C ALA A 105 -11.64 7.73 -9.28
N LEU A 106 -11.32 7.69 -10.57
CA LEU A 106 -12.06 8.39 -11.63
C LEU A 106 -13.48 7.83 -11.82
N ASN A 107 -13.66 6.51 -11.63
CA ASN A 107 -14.99 5.89 -11.56
C ASN A 107 -15.80 6.45 -10.37
N LEU A 108 -15.18 6.54 -9.19
CA LEU A 108 -15.83 7.04 -7.98
C LEU A 108 -16.25 8.53 -8.07
N LEU A 109 -15.52 9.32 -8.88
CA LEU A 109 -15.86 10.71 -9.21
C LEU A 109 -16.84 10.84 -10.39
N GLU A 110 -17.26 9.72 -10.99
CA GLU A 110 -18.14 9.67 -12.16
C GLU A 110 -17.67 10.55 -13.33
N VAL A 111 -16.35 10.74 -13.51
CA VAL A 111 -15.77 11.70 -14.47
C VAL A 111 -16.09 11.32 -15.92
N HIS A 112 -16.09 10.02 -16.25
CA HIS A 112 -16.39 9.54 -17.59
C HIS A 112 -17.05 8.15 -17.57
N PRO A 113 -18.04 7.87 -18.44
CA PRO A 113 -18.75 6.58 -18.47
C PRO A 113 -17.86 5.36 -18.70
N ILE A 114 -16.69 5.55 -19.32
CA ILE A 114 -15.73 4.48 -19.62
C ILE A 114 -15.18 3.82 -18.35
N PHE A 115 -15.06 4.57 -17.25
CA PHE A 115 -14.54 4.04 -15.99
C PHE A 115 -15.55 3.15 -15.26
N ARG A 116 -16.84 3.24 -15.63
CA ARG A 116 -17.91 2.40 -15.09
C ARG A 116 -17.74 0.93 -15.47
N TYR A 117 -16.98 0.63 -16.54
CA TYR A 117 -16.62 -0.73 -16.94
C TYR A 117 -15.58 -1.38 -16.02
N LEU A 118 -14.79 -0.59 -15.28
CA LEU A 118 -13.80 -1.10 -14.34
C LEU A 118 -14.42 -1.56 -13.02
N ALA A 119 -15.57 -1.01 -12.62
CA ALA A 119 -16.37 -1.60 -11.57
C ALA A 119 -17.06 -2.82 -12.16
N PHE A 120 -16.47 -4.01 -11.95
CA PHE A 120 -17.01 -5.28 -12.41
C PHE A 120 -18.49 -5.40 -12.02
N THR A 121 -19.37 -5.18 -12.99
CA THR A 121 -20.77 -5.53 -12.84
C THR A 121 -20.89 -7.03 -13.10
N PRO A 122 -21.67 -7.78 -12.30
CA PRO A 122 -21.70 -9.23 -12.42
C PRO A 122 -22.15 -9.65 -13.83
N PRO A 123 -21.44 -10.58 -14.50
CA PRO A 123 -21.76 -11.01 -15.86
C PRO A 123 -23.18 -11.57 -15.92
N ARG A 124 -23.83 -11.43 -17.08
CA ARG A 124 -25.25 -11.83 -17.28
C ARG A 124 -25.52 -13.29 -16.87
N PHE A 125 -24.53 -14.16 -17.00
CA PHE A 125 -24.60 -15.57 -16.57
C PHE A 125 -24.69 -15.71 -15.03
N ALA A 126 -23.84 -15.02 -14.28
CA ALA A 126 -23.90 -14.99 -12.81
C ALA A 126 -25.25 -14.43 -12.34
N ARG A 127 -25.71 -13.34 -12.97
CA ARG A 127 -27.01 -12.71 -12.66
C ARG A 127 -28.20 -13.64 -12.91
N LYS A 128 -28.09 -14.59 -13.86
CA LYS A 128 -29.14 -15.58 -14.16
C LYS A 128 -29.16 -16.71 -13.13
N LEU A 129 -27.99 -17.07 -12.59
CA LEU A 129 -27.83 -18.11 -11.57
C LEU A 129 -28.33 -17.68 -10.17
N ILE A 130 -28.29 -16.38 -9.87
CA ILE A 130 -28.68 -15.80 -8.57
C ILE A 130 -30.16 -15.36 -8.53
N LYS A 131 -30.91 -15.57 -9.63
CA LYS A 131 -32.27 -15.04 -9.81
C LYS A 131 -33.32 -15.67 -8.87
N ASN A 132 -32.97 -16.71 -8.10
CA ASN A 132 -33.94 -17.49 -7.32
C ASN A 132 -33.94 -17.24 -5.80
N THR A 133 -33.13 -16.33 -5.25
CA THR A 133 -33.19 -16.01 -3.80
C THR A 133 -32.83 -14.56 -3.51
N THR A 134 -33.76 -13.82 -2.89
CA THR A 134 -33.60 -12.40 -2.49
C THR A 134 -32.51 -12.17 -1.45
N VAL A 135 -32.15 -13.19 -0.66
CA VAL A 135 -31.05 -13.15 0.33
C VAL A 135 -29.69 -13.42 -0.32
N ALA A 136 -29.64 -14.30 -1.33
CA ALA A 136 -28.39 -14.61 -2.04
C ALA A 136 -27.84 -13.38 -2.78
N ASN A 137 -28.72 -12.55 -3.37
CA ASN A 137 -28.30 -11.30 -4.01
C ASN A 137 -27.65 -10.29 -3.06
N ARG A 138 -28.03 -10.26 -1.77
CA ARG A 138 -27.54 -9.30 -0.74
C ARG A 138 -26.18 -9.66 -0.14
N LEU A 139 -25.77 -10.91 -0.28
CA LEU A 139 -24.52 -11.42 0.29
C LEU A 139 -23.48 -11.65 -0.82
N PHE A 140 -23.95 -11.89 -2.05
CA PHE A 140 -23.10 -12.24 -3.18
C PHE A 140 -22.24 -11.08 -3.68
N ALA A 141 -22.77 -9.86 -3.81
CA ALA A 141 -21.97 -8.74 -4.29
C ALA A 141 -20.85 -8.33 -3.31
N PRO A 142 -21.10 -8.21 -1.99
CA PRO A 142 -20.06 -8.05 -0.98
C PRO A 142 -19.07 -9.23 -0.96
N GLY A 143 -19.56 -10.46 -1.12
CA GLY A 143 -18.73 -11.66 -1.20
C GLY A 143 -17.75 -11.65 -2.37
N ILE A 144 -18.23 -11.36 -3.59
CA ILE A 144 -17.37 -11.17 -4.77
C ILE A 144 -16.38 -10.06 -4.53
N LEU A 145 -16.82 -8.92 -3.99
CA LEU A 145 -15.94 -7.80 -3.74
C LEU A 145 -14.80 -8.21 -2.80
N GLY A 146 -15.10 -9.00 -1.76
CA GLY A 146 -14.11 -9.60 -0.86
C GLY A 146 -13.11 -10.49 -1.60
N ILE A 147 -13.53 -11.32 -2.54
CA ILE A 147 -12.61 -12.11 -3.40
C ILE A 147 -11.76 -11.18 -4.28
N LEU A 148 -12.39 -10.16 -4.85
CA LEU A 148 -11.76 -9.23 -5.77
C LEU A 148 -10.73 -8.33 -5.08
N THR A 149 -10.75 -8.23 -3.74
CA THR A 149 -9.78 -7.41 -3.00
C THR A 149 -8.32 -7.82 -3.22
N VAL A 150 -8.05 -9.07 -3.62
CA VAL A 150 -6.70 -9.51 -4.04
C VAL A 150 -6.22 -8.79 -5.29
N PHE A 151 -7.13 -8.46 -6.21
CA PHE A 151 -6.80 -7.68 -7.40
C PHE A 151 -6.80 -6.17 -7.15
N ILE A 152 -7.20 -5.75 -5.95
CA ILE A 152 -7.25 -4.35 -5.52
C ILE A 152 -6.35 -4.16 -4.28
N PRO A 153 -5.05 -4.49 -4.37
CA PRO A 153 -4.15 -4.37 -3.24
C PRO A 153 -3.89 -2.89 -2.94
N CYS A 154 -4.02 -2.51 -1.66
CA CYS A 154 -3.46 -1.27 -1.11
C CYS A 154 -1.96 -1.48 -0.89
N GLY A 155 -1.17 -0.40 -0.91
CA GLY A 155 0.29 -0.47 -0.79
C GLY A 155 0.81 -1.24 0.43
N VAL A 156 0.11 -1.16 1.56
CA VAL A 156 0.45 -1.92 2.77
C VAL A 156 0.23 -3.44 2.57
N THR A 157 -0.80 -3.84 1.81
CA THR A 157 -1.01 -5.25 1.45
C THR A 157 0.12 -5.75 0.57
N GLN A 158 0.57 -4.96 -0.42
CA GLN A 158 1.73 -5.32 -1.26
C GLN A 158 3.00 -5.52 -0.43
N ALA A 159 3.25 -4.66 0.57
CA ALA A 159 4.38 -4.83 1.48
C ALA A 159 4.27 -6.13 2.28
N MET A 160 3.08 -6.45 2.78
CA MET A 160 2.85 -7.71 3.49
C MET A 160 2.96 -8.92 2.56
N GLU A 161 2.63 -8.80 1.27
CA GLU A 161 2.79 -9.86 0.27
C GLU A 161 4.26 -10.16 0.06
N VAL A 162 5.10 -9.13 -0.04
CA VAL A 162 6.56 -9.29 -0.08
C VAL A 162 7.08 -9.95 1.20
N VAL A 163 6.57 -9.55 2.38
CA VAL A 163 6.94 -10.19 3.66
C VAL A 163 6.51 -11.66 3.68
N ALA A 164 5.32 -11.99 3.18
CA ALA A 164 4.82 -13.35 3.06
C ALA A 164 5.71 -14.19 2.13
N ILE A 165 6.12 -13.66 0.98
CA ILE A 165 7.09 -14.31 0.07
C ILE A 165 8.42 -14.53 0.81
N SER A 166 8.94 -13.51 1.48
CA SER A 166 10.22 -13.60 2.22
C SER A 166 10.22 -14.60 3.38
N SER A 167 9.03 -15.05 3.82
CA SER A 167 8.90 -16.07 4.87
C SER A 167 9.32 -17.45 4.40
N GLY A 168 9.27 -17.73 3.09
CA GLY A 168 9.66 -19.01 2.49
C GLY A 168 8.85 -20.23 2.96
N SER A 169 7.72 -20.03 3.65
CA SER A 169 6.85 -21.09 4.16
C SER A 169 5.39 -20.75 3.89
N ALA A 170 4.65 -21.71 3.32
CA ALA A 170 3.21 -21.55 3.05
C ALA A 170 2.42 -21.18 4.32
N ILE A 171 2.70 -21.87 5.43
CA ILE A 171 1.99 -21.64 6.70
C ILE A 171 2.31 -20.24 7.25
N GLN A 172 3.58 -19.82 7.18
CA GLN A 172 3.96 -18.49 7.65
C GLN A 172 3.37 -17.37 6.78
N GLY A 173 3.39 -17.54 5.45
CA GLY A 173 2.76 -16.61 4.52
C GLY A 173 1.25 -16.46 4.73
N ALA A 174 0.55 -17.59 4.97
CA ALA A 174 -0.86 -17.59 5.32
C ALA A 174 -1.13 -16.86 6.64
N LEU A 175 -0.34 -17.13 7.69
CA LEU A 175 -0.51 -16.46 8.98
C LEU A 175 -0.27 -14.95 8.88
N ILE A 176 0.75 -14.50 8.14
CA ILE A 176 1.00 -13.07 7.90
C ILE A 176 -0.23 -12.41 7.26
N MET A 177 -0.74 -12.98 6.16
CA MET A 177 -1.91 -12.42 5.48
C MET A 177 -3.19 -12.48 6.32
N GLY A 178 -3.43 -13.61 6.99
CA GLY A 178 -4.61 -13.79 7.84
C GLY A 178 -4.63 -12.80 9.00
N THR A 179 -3.51 -12.64 9.70
CA THR A 179 -3.39 -11.69 10.82
C THR A 179 -3.45 -10.24 10.37
N PHE A 180 -2.88 -9.92 9.21
CA PHE A 180 -3.02 -8.60 8.60
C PHE A 180 -4.49 -8.29 8.27
N VAL A 181 -5.20 -9.19 7.59
CA VAL A 181 -6.62 -9.00 7.24
C VAL A 181 -7.50 -8.93 8.49
N ALA A 182 -7.24 -9.77 9.50
CA ALA A 182 -7.91 -9.68 10.79
C ALA A 182 -7.69 -8.31 11.46
N GLY A 183 -6.50 -7.75 11.35
CA GLY A 183 -6.20 -6.38 11.79
C GLY A 183 -7.02 -5.32 11.05
N THR A 184 -7.26 -5.49 9.74
CA THR A 184 -8.09 -4.53 8.97
C THR A 184 -9.59 -4.62 9.27
N ALA A 185 -10.06 -5.75 9.81
CA ALA A 185 -11.48 -6.03 9.97
C ALA A 185 -12.29 -4.98 10.75
N PRO A 186 -11.79 -4.39 11.87
CA PRO A 186 -12.50 -3.35 12.60
C PRO A 186 -12.82 -2.11 11.75
N ALA A 187 -11.87 -1.66 10.92
CA ALA A 187 -12.07 -0.50 10.05
C ALA A 187 -13.16 -0.74 9.01
N PHE A 188 -13.15 -1.92 8.35
CA PHE A 188 -14.17 -2.30 7.38
C PHE A 188 -15.54 -2.54 8.02
N ALA A 189 -15.58 -3.09 9.23
CA ALA A 189 -16.81 -3.26 9.99
C ALA A 189 -17.45 -1.90 10.30
N ILE A 190 -16.65 -0.95 10.81
CA ILE A 190 -17.11 0.42 11.08
C ILE A 190 -17.67 1.05 9.81
N ILE A 191 -16.95 0.98 8.68
CA ILE A 191 -17.40 1.59 7.41
C ILE A 191 -18.66 0.93 6.88
N GLY A 192 -18.77 -0.40 6.93
CA GLY A 192 -19.94 -1.13 6.48
C GLY A 192 -21.19 -0.77 7.27
N ILE A 193 -21.08 -0.74 8.60
CA ILE A 193 -22.19 -0.39 9.51
C ILE A 193 -22.54 1.09 9.39
N ALA A 194 -21.52 1.97 9.37
CA ALA A 194 -21.73 3.41 9.21
C ALA A 194 -22.46 3.70 7.88
N THR A 195 -22.06 3.04 6.79
CA THR A 195 -22.73 3.19 5.49
C THR A 195 -24.18 2.72 5.54
N ALA A 196 -24.46 1.63 6.27
CA ALA A 196 -25.82 1.12 6.43
C ALA A 196 -26.76 2.12 7.14
N LYS A 197 -26.21 3.06 7.91
CA LYS A 197 -26.93 4.09 8.68
C LYS A 197 -26.72 5.54 8.18
N LEU A 198 -25.90 5.78 7.16
CA LEU A 198 -25.56 7.14 6.70
C LEU A 198 -26.63 7.70 5.76
N SER A 199 -26.91 9.00 5.90
CA SER A 199 -27.78 9.73 4.97
C SER A 199 -27.14 9.88 3.59
N GLU A 200 -27.95 10.04 2.53
CA GLU A 200 -27.46 10.12 1.14
C GLU A 200 -26.50 11.32 0.91
N VAL A 201 -26.63 12.39 1.69
CA VAL A 201 -25.77 13.58 1.63
C VAL A 201 -24.37 13.28 2.16
N TRP A 202 -24.29 12.70 3.36
CA TRP A 202 -23.01 12.30 3.97
C TRP A 202 -22.28 11.24 3.15
N ARG A 203 -23.03 10.32 2.52
CA ARG A 203 -22.47 9.32 1.59
C ARG A 203 -21.75 9.98 0.42
N THR A 204 -22.38 10.95 -0.24
CA THR A 204 -21.79 11.60 -1.42
C THR A 204 -20.51 12.37 -1.05
N TYR A 205 -20.50 13.01 0.12
CA TYR A 205 -19.30 13.67 0.64
C TYR A 205 -18.19 12.66 0.96
N PHE A 206 -18.52 11.56 1.64
CA PHE A 206 -17.58 10.48 1.97
C PHE A 206 -16.94 9.87 0.72
N LEU A 207 -17.72 9.55 -0.32
CA LEU A 207 -17.19 8.98 -1.57
C LEU A 207 -16.26 9.94 -2.31
N ARG A 208 -16.54 11.27 -2.28
CA ARG A 208 -15.63 12.29 -2.85
C ARG A 208 -14.31 12.38 -2.08
N VAL A 209 -14.36 12.33 -0.76
CA VAL A 209 -13.15 12.32 0.09
C VAL A 209 -12.33 11.07 -0.16
N ALA A 210 -12.98 9.89 -0.22
CA ALA A 210 -12.31 8.63 -0.55
C ALA A 210 -11.66 8.69 -1.94
N ALA A 211 -12.35 9.23 -2.95
CA ALA A 211 -11.79 9.39 -4.29
C ALA A 211 -10.58 10.34 -4.32
N ALA A 212 -10.64 11.46 -3.60
CA ALA A 212 -9.52 12.39 -3.50
C ALA A 212 -8.30 11.73 -2.84
N LEU A 213 -8.50 11.00 -1.73
CA LEU A 213 -7.44 10.22 -1.07
C LEU A 213 -6.86 9.15 -1.99
N LEU A 214 -7.70 8.48 -2.79
CA LEU A 214 -7.26 7.50 -3.78
C LEU A 214 -6.39 8.10 -4.87
N ILE A 215 -6.76 9.27 -5.40
CA ILE A 215 -5.95 10.00 -6.39
C ILE A 215 -4.59 10.37 -5.79
N ILE A 216 -4.58 10.93 -4.58
CA ILE A 216 -3.34 11.27 -3.87
C ILE A 216 -2.47 10.01 -3.75
N MET A 217 -3.03 8.90 -3.30
CA MET A 217 -2.28 7.65 -3.12
C MET A 217 -1.78 7.07 -4.46
N ALA A 218 -2.55 7.17 -5.53
CA ALA A 218 -2.13 6.76 -6.87
C ALA A 218 -0.94 7.61 -7.36
N LEU A 219 -0.99 8.93 -7.20
CA LEU A 219 0.11 9.84 -7.52
C LEU A 219 1.37 9.53 -6.71
N TYR A 220 1.22 9.23 -5.42
CA TYR A 220 2.33 8.77 -4.57
C TYR A 220 2.93 7.45 -5.07
N SER A 221 2.09 6.49 -5.48
CA SER A 221 2.55 5.21 -6.05
C SER A 221 3.32 5.41 -7.36
N PHE A 222 2.82 6.27 -8.25
CA PHE A 222 3.54 6.66 -9.47
C PHE A 222 4.89 7.31 -9.17
N ASN A 223 4.95 8.22 -8.19
CA ASN A 223 6.21 8.81 -7.77
C ASN A 223 7.16 7.76 -7.16
N GLY A 224 6.63 6.79 -6.42
CA GLY A 224 7.41 5.66 -5.88
C GLY A 224 8.08 4.83 -6.99
N ILE A 225 7.36 4.52 -8.06
CA ILE A 225 7.92 3.84 -9.25
C ILE A 225 9.06 4.66 -9.88
N LEU A 226 8.88 5.98 -10.00
CA LEU A 226 9.90 6.87 -10.55
C LEU A 226 11.17 6.92 -9.68
N GLN A 227 11.00 6.89 -8.35
CA GLN A 227 12.11 6.88 -7.40
C GLN A 227 12.88 5.56 -7.43
N VAL A 228 12.20 4.42 -7.41
CA VAL A 228 12.86 3.10 -7.48
C VAL A 228 13.60 2.94 -8.81
N ARG A 229 13.08 3.54 -9.89
CA ARG A 229 13.75 3.57 -11.19
C ARG A 229 14.97 4.50 -11.24
N ASP A 230 15.25 5.27 -10.20
CA ASP A 230 16.28 6.33 -10.15
C ASP A 230 16.07 7.40 -11.24
N SER A 231 14.80 7.69 -11.58
CA SER A 231 14.46 8.66 -12.63
C SER A 231 14.78 10.10 -12.20
N GLN A 232 15.30 10.88 -13.15
CA GLN A 232 15.56 12.31 -12.96
C GLN A 232 14.27 13.12 -12.71
N PHE A 233 13.11 12.55 -13.01
CA PHE A 233 11.79 13.18 -12.85
C PHE A 233 11.07 12.85 -11.52
N SER A 234 11.76 12.22 -10.56
CA SER A 234 11.16 12.00 -9.22
C SER A 234 10.94 13.31 -8.46
N LEU A 235 9.85 13.38 -7.68
CA LEU A 235 9.45 14.57 -6.93
C LEU A 235 10.55 15.04 -5.96
N GLN A 236 11.39 14.12 -5.47
CA GLN A 236 12.52 14.39 -4.59
C GLN A 236 13.72 15.06 -5.29
N ARG A 237 13.92 14.83 -6.60
CA ARG A 237 14.99 15.49 -7.38
C ARG A 237 14.53 16.79 -8.04
N LEU A 238 13.26 16.86 -8.44
CA LEU A 238 12.66 18.04 -9.06
C LEU A 238 12.12 19.04 -8.03
N GLY A 239 11.54 18.59 -6.92
CA GLY A 239 10.97 19.44 -5.88
C GLY A 239 11.92 20.54 -5.40
N PRO A 240 13.17 20.22 -5.01
CA PRO A 240 14.16 21.24 -4.62
C PRO A 240 14.54 22.20 -5.76
N LYS A 241 14.42 21.79 -7.03
CA LYS A 241 14.70 22.65 -8.19
C LYS A 241 13.53 23.57 -8.53
N ILE A 242 12.29 23.08 -8.40
CA ILE A 242 11.06 23.85 -8.67
C ILE A 242 10.77 24.85 -7.55
N VAL A 243 10.94 24.44 -6.28
CA VAL A 243 10.75 25.33 -5.12
C VAL A 243 11.78 26.47 -5.11
N ARG A 244 12.98 26.26 -5.67
CA ARG A 244 13.97 27.33 -5.90
C ARG A 244 13.58 28.35 -6.97
N LEU A 245 12.54 28.09 -7.77
CA LEU A 245 12.03 29.00 -8.81
C LEU A 245 10.85 29.87 -8.33
N LEU A 246 10.32 29.64 -7.12
CA LEU A 246 9.16 30.35 -6.56
C LEU A 246 9.60 31.30 -5.41
N PRO A 247 9.43 32.63 -5.53
CA PRO A 247 9.63 33.58 -4.42
C PRO A 247 8.49 33.49 -3.38
N PRO A 248 8.73 33.71 -2.07
CA PRO A 248 9.99 34.02 -1.39
C PRO A 248 10.65 32.73 -0.86
N TYR A 249 11.68 32.25 -1.55
CA TYR A 249 12.46 31.11 -1.09
C TYR A 249 13.68 31.60 -0.31
N ASP A 250 13.71 31.30 0.99
CA ASP A 250 14.86 31.55 1.83
C ASP A 250 16.00 30.59 1.47
N ARG A 251 17.07 31.11 0.86
CA ARG A 251 18.26 30.33 0.46
C ARG A 251 18.93 29.63 1.65
N ASN A 252 18.64 30.06 2.88
CA ASN A 252 19.17 29.51 4.12
C ASN A 252 18.25 28.49 4.81
N SER A 253 17.11 28.13 4.21
CA SER A 253 16.31 27.00 4.71
C SER A 253 17.11 25.71 4.58
N THR A 254 17.52 25.21 5.74
CA THR A 254 18.41 24.09 5.99
C THR A 254 17.93 22.83 5.26
N SER A 255 18.40 22.63 4.01
CA SER A 255 18.53 21.26 3.49
C SER A 255 19.44 20.55 4.48
N ALA A 256 18.90 19.57 5.22
CA ALA A 256 19.65 18.78 6.19
C ALA A 256 21.05 18.49 5.64
N LYS A 257 22.08 18.94 6.37
CA LYS A 257 23.48 18.85 5.99
C LYS A 257 23.76 17.36 5.72
N ALA A 258 24.14 17.03 4.48
CA ALA A 258 24.49 15.67 4.15
C ALA A 258 25.64 15.23 5.05
N ILE A 259 25.44 14.16 5.82
CA ILE A 259 26.47 13.65 6.70
C ILE A 259 27.57 13.06 5.81
N THR A 260 28.79 13.59 5.91
CA THR A 260 29.98 13.01 5.28
C THR A 260 30.66 12.10 6.30
N PRO A 261 30.70 10.77 6.09
CA PRO A 261 31.40 9.87 7.00
C PRO A 261 32.90 10.15 6.95
N GLU A 262 33.58 10.04 8.09
CA GLU A 262 35.03 10.07 8.14
C GLU A 262 35.61 8.82 7.48
N ILE A 263 36.72 8.97 6.77
CA ILE A 263 37.39 7.85 6.10
C ILE A 263 38.21 7.11 7.15
N ILE A 264 37.86 5.87 7.44
CA ILE A 264 38.57 5.00 8.39
C ILE A 264 39.21 3.88 7.58
N ASN A 265 40.54 3.74 7.64
CA ASN A 265 41.30 2.71 6.92
C ASN A 265 41.06 2.68 5.40
N GLY A 266 40.87 3.85 4.78
CA GLY A 266 40.60 3.95 3.32
C GLY A 266 39.18 3.55 2.90
N ILE A 267 38.28 3.31 3.84
CA ILE A 267 36.88 2.95 3.61
C ILE A 267 35.98 4.03 4.23
N GLN A 268 34.84 4.29 3.60
CA GLN A 268 33.81 5.21 4.07
C GLN A 268 32.67 4.42 4.73
N PRO A 269 32.65 4.26 6.07
CA PRO A 269 31.58 3.56 6.76
C PRO A 269 30.32 4.42 6.82
N VAL A 270 29.21 3.90 6.30
CA VAL A 270 27.89 4.54 6.38
C VAL A 270 26.94 3.58 7.09
N THR A 271 26.28 4.03 8.16
CA THR A 271 25.22 3.25 8.81
C THR A 271 23.88 3.91 8.56
N ILE A 272 22.92 3.15 8.02
CA ILE A 272 21.52 3.56 7.88
C ILE A 272 20.68 2.69 8.81
N THR A 273 19.98 3.33 9.74
CA THR A 273 18.96 2.73 10.58
C THR A 273 17.62 2.79 9.86
N ILE A 274 16.91 1.66 9.83
CA ILE A 274 15.57 1.53 9.26
C ILE A 274 14.57 1.58 10.41
N GLU A 275 13.72 2.60 10.38
CA GLU A 275 12.69 2.89 11.37
C GLU A 275 11.29 2.84 10.73
N SER A 276 10.24 2.93 11.54
CA SER A 276 8.85 2.87 11.05
C SER A 276 8.49 4.03 10.12
N ASP A 277 9.19 5.15 10.25
CA ASP A 277 9.04 6.38 9.48
C ASP A 277 10.06 6.52 8.32
N GLY A 278 10.95 5.55 8.13
CA GLY A 278 11.82 5.47 6.94
C GLY A 278 13.29 5.15 7.24
N TYR A 279 14.19 5.90 6.61
CA TYR A 279 15.65 5.68 6.68
C TYR A 279 16.34 6.85 7.39
N SER A 280 17.19 6.54 8.36
CA SER A 280 17.98 7.53 9.09
C SER A 280 19.47 7.15 9.10
N PRO A 281 20.38 7.97 8.55
CA PRO A 281 20.11 9.22 7.84
C PRO A 281 19.50 8.99 6.45
N ASN A 282 18.61 9.89 6.02
CA ASN A 282 18.06 9.89 4.66
C ASN A 282 18.93 10.65 3.65
N ARG A 283 19.99 11.34 4.09
CA ARG A 283 20.93 12.03 3.21
C ARG A 283 22.36 11.96 3.74
N PHE A 284 23.27 11.48 2.90
CA PHE A 284 24.70 11.44 3.20
C PHE A 284 25.52 11.68 1.94
N ALA A 285 26.80 12.05 2.11
CA ALA A 285 27.71 12.34 1.00
C ALA A 285 28.99 11.50 1.12
N VAL A 286 29.49 10.97 0.01
CA VAL A 286 30.68 10.12 -0.06
C VAL A 286 31.61 10.59 -1.18
N LYS A 287 32.93 10.38 -1.04
CA LYS A 287 33.91 10.72 -2.07
C LYS A 287 33.92 9.72 -3.21
N ALA A 288 34.01 10.21 -4.45
CA ALA A 288 34.24 9.38 -5.62
C ALA A 288 35.59 8.63 -5.52
N GLY A 289 35.61 7.36 -5.94
CA GLY A 289 36.80 6.53 -6.01
C GLY A 289 37.22 5.84 -4.71
N THR A 290 36.56 6.15 -3.58
CA THR A 290 36.84 5.49 -2.28
C THR A 290 35.75 4.46 -1.96
N PRO A 291 36.09 3.23 -1.56
CA PRO A 291 35.11 2.20 -1.17
C PRO A 291 34.19 2.67 -0.04
N VAL A 292 32.91 2.36 -0.15
CA VAL A 292 31.87 2.64 0.86
C VAL A 292 31.44 1.31 1.48
N GLU A 293 31.45 1.23 2.81
CA GLU A 293 30.83 0.13 3.57
C GLU A 293 29.49 0.61 4.13
N LEU A 294 28.40 0.22 3.47
CA LEU A 294 27.04 0.53 3.88
C LEU A 294 26.51 -0.55 4.81
N THR A 295 26.29 -0.20 6.07
CA THR A 295 25.61 -1.03 7.07
C THR A 295 24.15 -0.62 7.18
N LEU A 296 23.24 -1.50 6.81
CA LEU A 296 21.81 -1.35 7.06
C LEU A 296 21.47 -2.02 8.39
N LYS A 297 20.79 -1.31 9.29
CA LYS A 297 20.31 -1.84 10.58
C LYS A 297 18.80 -1.71 10.62
N ALA A 298 18.08 -2.83 10.60
CA ALA A 298 16.64 -2.84 10.79
C ALA A 298 16.28 -2.85 12.27
N GLY A 299 15.51 -1.86 12.71
CA GLY A 299 14.85 -1.90 14.03
C GLY A 299 13.73 -2.94 14.08
N SER A 300 12.87 -2.85 15.09
CA SER A 300 11.67 -3.68 15.27
C SER A 300 10.50 -3.25 14.35
N VAL A 301 10.79 -3.07 13.06
CA VAL A 301 9.90 -2.44 12.08
C VAL A 301 9.29 -3.48 11.14
N TYR A 302 8.00 -3.39 10.86
CA TYR A 302 7.26 -4.22 9.89
C TYR A 302 6.52 -3.34 8.89
N SER A 303 7.26 -2.45 8.22
CA SER A 303 6.75 -1.56 7.19
C SER A 303 7.48 -1.79 5.88
N CYS A 304 7.04 -1.16 4.79
CA CYS A 304 7.75 -1.21 3.52
C CYS A 304 9.22 -0.75 3.64
N ALA A 305 9.58 0.06 4.65
CA ALA A 305 10.95 0.53 4.90
C ALA A 305 11.96 -0.61 5.09
N THR A 306 11.51 -1.79 5.52
CA THR A 306 12.35 -2.99 5.69
C THR A 306 12.93 -3.53 4.37
N SER A 307 12.30 -3.20 3.24
CA SER A 307 12.88 -3.38 1.92
C SER A 307 13.84 -2.25 1.63
N PHE A 308 15.02 -2.54 1.08
CA PHE A 308 16.00 -1.55 0.67
C PHE A 308 16.43 -1.81 -0.77
N THR A 309 16.20 -0.83 -1.64
CA THR A 309 16.58 -0.85 -3.04
C THR A 309 17.50 0.32 -3.33
N PHE A 310 18.73 0.00 -3.76
CA PHE A 310 19.72 0.96 -4.21
C PHE A 310 20.27 0.54 -5.57
N ARG A 311 19.48 0.88 -6.59
CA ARG A 311 19.63 0.36 -7.95
C ARG A 311 20.96 0.71 -8.60
N ALA A 312 21.47 1.93 -8.37
CA ALA A 312 22.71 2.41 -8.96
C ALA A 312 23.93 1.54 -8.62
N PHE A 313 23.87 0.82 -7.49
CA PHE A 313 24.92 -0.08 -7.03
C PHE A 313 24.46 -1.55 -7.01
N ASN A 314 23.34 -1.86 -7.67
CA ASN A 314 22.74 -3.19 -7.76
C ASN A 314 22.46 -3.86 -6.40
N ILE A 315 22.12 -3.06 -5.38
CA ILE A 315 21.76 -3.57 -4.05
C ILE A 315 20.24 -3.64 -3.94
N GLN A 316 19.70 -4.82 -3.69
CA GLN A 316 18.30 -5.06 -3.36
C GLN A 316 18.25 -6.08 -2.24
N THR A 317 17.66 -5.71 -1.12
CA THR A 317 17.54 -6.61 0.03
C THR A 317 16.28 -6.33 0.81
N GLN A 318 15.84 -7.33 1.56
CA GLN A 318 14.76 -7.24 2.52
C GLN A 318 15.36 -7.61 3.87
N LEU A 319 15.46 -6.65 4.79
CA LEU A 319 15.98 -6.92 6.12
C LEU A 319 14.87 -7.52 6.98
N ARG A 320 15.24 -8.56 7.73
CA ARG A 320 14.39 -9.05 8.81
C ARG A 320 14.43 -8.05 9.98
N PRO A 321 13.34 -7.88 10.74
CA PRO A 321 13.34 -7.00 11.90
C PRO A 321 14.45 -7.38 12.90
N ASN A 322 15.10 -6.39 13.50
CA ASN A 322 16.25 -6.56 14.40
C ASN A 322 17.48 -7.24 13.78
N THR A 323 17.67 -7.13 12.46
CA THR A 323 18.86 -7.64 11.78
C THR A 323 19.67 -6.52 11.14
N SER A 324 20.93 -6.80 10.84
CA SER A 324 21.79 -5.90 10.09
C SER A 324 22.44 -6.61 8.92
N GLN A 325 22.70 -5.86 7.86
CA GLN A 325 23.37 -6.36 6.67
C GLN A 325 24.35 -5.32 6.16
N LYS A 326 25.53 -5.78 5.72
CA LYS A 326 26.58 -4.93 5.19
C LYS A 326 26.71 -5.12 3.69
N PHE A 327 26.99 -4.02 3.00
CA PHE A 327 27.23 -3.97 1.56
C PHE A 327 28.46 -3.12 1.30
N THR A 328 29.28 -3.53 0.34
CA THR A 328 30.47 -2.78 -0.07
C THR A 328 30.34 -2.42 -1.54
N PHE A 329 30.55 -1.15 -1.87
CA PHE A 329 30.55 -0.66 -3.25
C PHE A 329 31.46 0.55 -3.40
N THR A 330 31.88 0.83 -4.64
CA THR A 330 32.77 1.97 -4.92
C THR A 330 32.11 2.91 -5.94
N PRO A 331 31.68 4.11 -5.53
CA PRO A 331 31.12 5.09 -6.45
C PRO A 331 32.20 5.73 -7.33
N THR A 332 32.06 5.62 -8.64
CA THR A 332 33.05 6.16 -9.61
C THR A 332 32.61 7.46 -10.28
N ARG A 333 31.29 7.69 -10.42
CA ARG A 333 30.75 8.90 -11.05
C ARG A 333 30.17 9.83 -9.99
N LYS A 334 30.49 11.12 -10.11
CA LYS A 334 29.89 12.16 -9.28
C LYS A 334 28.41 12.32 -9.61
N GLY A 335 27.61 12.64 -8.60
CA GLY A 335 26.18 12.83 -8.77
C GLY A 335 25.37 12.39 -7.56
N ILE A 336 24.05 12.59 -7.65
CA ILE A 336 23.10 12.17 -6.61
C ILE A 336 22.50 10.85 -7.03
N TYR A 337 22.52 9.89 -6.12
CA TYR A 337 21.94 8.56 -6.27
C TYR A 337 20.83 8.37 -5.24
N THR A 338 19.72 7.76 -5.66
CA THR A 338 18.55 7.57 -4.78
C THR A 338 18.48 6.12 -4.34
N PHE A 339 18.24 5.92 -3.05
CA PHE A 339 17.84 4.63 -2.48
C PHE A 339 16.44 4.74 -1.90
N SER A 340 15.69 3.65 -1.90
CA SER A 340 14.29 3.67 -1.46
C SER A 340 13.79 2.30 -1.05
N CYS A 341 12.61 2.25 -0.44
CA CYS A 341 11.93 0.99 -0.18
C CYS A 341 11.37 0.37 -1.47
N SER A 342 10.89 -0.87 -1.38
CA SER A 342 10.21 -1.60 -2.47
C SER A 342 9.13 -0.77 -3.18
N MET A 343 8.48 0.12 -2.43
CA MET A 343 7.41 0.97 -2.93
C MET A 343 7.85 2.37 -3.36
N GLY A 344 9.09 2.77 -3.08
CA GLY A 344 9.56 4.14 -3.29
C GLY A 344 8.90 5.19 -2.38
N MET A 345 8.21 4.78 -1.31
CA MET A 345 7.54 5.68 -0.38
C MET A 345 8.53 6.33 0.60
N TYR A 346 9.39 5.50 1.21
CA TYR A 346 10.53 5.95 1.99
C TYR A 346 11.75 5.97 1.08
N SER A 347 12.50 7.07 1.12
CA SER A 347 13.63 7.29 0.22
C SER A 347 14.71 8.13 0.89
N GLY A 348 15.93 7.95 0.44
CA GLY A 348 17.04 8.83 0.75
C GLY A 348 17.96 9.03 -0.44
N THR A 349 18.96 9.89 -0.23
CA THR A 349 19.91 10.28 -1.28
C THR A 349 21.34 10.14 -0.78
N MET A 350 22.18 9.61 -1.67
CA MET A 350 23.63 9.61 -1.52
C MET A 350 24.22 10.55 -2.56
N GLU A 351 24.98 11.54 -2.10
CA GLU A 351 25.70 12.47 -2.97
C GLU A 351 27.15 12.03 -3.12
N VAL A 352 27.61 11.82 -4.35
CA VAL A 352 29.01 11.49 -4.64
C VAL A 352 29.75 12.76 -5.03
N ILE A 353 30.70 13.18 -4.19
CA ILE A 353 31.47 14.43 -4.32
C ILE A 353 32.88 14.23 -4.87
#